data_AF-A0A524LPS1-F1
#
_entry.id   AF-A0A524LPS1-F1
#
_cell.length_a   1.000
_cell.length_b   1.000
_cell.length_c   1.000
_cell.angle_alpha   90.00
_cell.angle_beta   90.00
_cell.angle_gamma   90.00
#
_symmetry.space_group_name_H-M   'P 1'
#
loop_
_entity.id
_entity.type
_entity.pdbx_description
1 polymer ?
#
loop_
_entity_poly.entity_id
_entity_poly.type
_entity_poly.pdbx_seq_one_letter_code
_entity_poly.pdbx_strand_id
1 'polypeptide(L)'
;MKTTRFPPHPGKILTRSLQLGLSATAYLAKTRTTKATKHLYEGGKGCRGIKNILKEGKANYQQSKREGRPDAANLQKKENKIRRNHHKIVLNTSVPDGKIETKRKRRKEDRKYINNLADYYGAIVRTLGAEKFQFPPPMKTYTEDGKIRWVYPGNARIPEFAPQHTAAELDFVAMIRPHGLELIRQCLKYSVPMMDARRYLDELVRRLTPFLEQVYTGQRKIEYGFVRGSAKVLREVVEEVRTTYGGTNGRPL
;
A
#
# COMPACT_ATOMS: atom_id res chain seq x y z
N MET A 1 -7.64 26.74 17.44
CA MET A 1 -7.92 25.29 17.43
C MET A 1 -8.36 24.87 16.04
N LYS A 2 -7.62 23.98 15.34
CA LYS A 2 -8.14 23.34 14.12
C LYS A 2 -9.22 22.35 14.56
N THR A 3 -10.49 22.61 14.22
CA THR A 3 -11.54 21.61 14.36
C THR A 3 -11.20 20.43 13.46
N THR A 4 -10.76 19.31 14.04
CA THR A 4 -10.50 18.07 13.31
C THR A 4 -11.80 17.60 12.65
N ARG A 5 -11.88 17.68 11.32
CA ARG A 5 -13.01 17.16 10.56
C ARG A 5 -12.75 15.70 10.23
N PHE A 6 -13.39 14.81 10.99
CA PHE A 6 -13.41 13.38 10.70
C PHE A 6 -14.23 13.07 9.44
N PRO A 7 -13.92 11.98 8.72
CA PRO A 7 -14.74 11.55 7.61
C PRO A 7 -16.10 11.09 8.17
N PRO A 8 -17.23 11.47 7.54
CA PRO A 8 -18.57 11.13 8.05
C PRO A 8 -18.84 9.62 8.05
N HIS A 9 -18.14 8.86 7.21
CA HIS A 9 -18.27 7.42 7.10
C HIS A 9 -16.89 6.73 7.11
N PRO A 10 -16.22 6.60 8.28
CA PRO A 10 -14.88 6.04 8.43
C PRO A 10 -14.72 4.67 7.76
N GLY A 11 -15.64 3.73 8.04
CA GLY A 11 -15.59 2.37 7.48
C GLY A 11 -15.66 2.35 5.95
N LYS A 12 -16.44 3.27 5.35
CA LYS A 12 -16.52 3.43 3.89
C LYS A 12 -15.21 3.94 3.31
N ILE A 13 -14.60 4.94 3.93
CA ILE A 13 -13.32 5.51 3.48
C ILE A 13 -12.21 4.47 3.59
N LEU A 14 -12.10 3.78 4.72
CA LEU A 14 -11.09 2.75 4.97
C LEU A 14 -11.24 1.53 4.05
N THR A 15 -12.48 1.11 3.77
CA THR A 15 -12.73 0.03 2.81
C THR A 15 -12.35 0.46 1.40
N ARG A 16 -12.68 1.70 1.02
CA ARG A 16 -12.31 2.26 -0.29
C ARG A 16 -10.80 2.38 -0.44
N SER A 17 -10.09 2.89 0.58
CA SER A 17 -8.63 3.00 0.57
C SER A 17 -7.97 1.62 0.46
N LEU A 18 -8.49 0.62 1.19
CA LEU A 18 -8.03 -0.77 1.09
C LEU A 18 -8.21 -1.31 -0.33
N GLN A 19 -9.39 -1.16 -0.94
CA GLN A 19 -9.65 -1.60 -2.31
C GLN A 19 -8.69 -0.95 -3.31
N LEU A 20 -8.52 0.36 -3.21
CA LEU A 20 -7.65 1.16 -4.07
C LEU A 20 -6.18 0.77 -3.89
N GLY A 21 -5.71 0.58 -2.66
CA GLY A 21 -4.36 0.13 -2.33
C GLY A 21 -4.05 -1.27 -2.85
N LEU A 22 -4.99 -2.22 -2.69
CA LEU A 22 -4.85 -3.56 -3.25
C LEU A 22 -4.82 -3.54 -4.79
N SER A 23 -5.66 -2.71 -5.41
CA SER A 23 -5.68 -2.53 -6.85
C SER A 23 -4.39 -1.89 -7.37
N ALA A 24 -3.84 -0.88 -6.69
CA ALA A 24 -2.56 -0.27 -7.03
C ALA A 24 -1.40 -1.26 -6.85
N THR A 25 -1.40 -2.04 -5.77
CA THR A 25 -0.42 -3.11 -5.54
C THR A 25 -0.44 -4.13 -6.67
N ALA A 26 -1.63 -4.59 -7.07
CA ALA A 26 -1.76 -5.54 -8.17
C ALA A 26 -1.36 -4.93 -9.53
N TYR A 27 -1.65 -3.65 -9.75
CA TYR A 27 -1.22 -2.94 -10.96
C TYR A 27 0.30 -2.87 -11.05
N LEU A 28 0.96 -2.38 -10.00
CA LEU A 28 2.42 -2.27 -9.94
C LEU A 28 3.09 -3.65 -10.06
N ALA A 29 2.60 -4.65 -9.31
CA ALA A 29 3.06 -6.04 -9.39
C ALA A 29 2.99 -6.60 -10.82
N LYS A 30 1.88 -6.36 -11.54
CA LYS A 30 1.72 -6.82 -12.93
C LYS A 30 2.83 -6.28 -13.81
N THR A 31 3.11 -4.96 -13.73
CA THR A 31 4.12 -4.31 -14.57
C THR A 31 5.55 -4.77 -14.30
N ARG A 32 5.79 -5.41 -13.15
CA ARG A 32 7.11 -5.90 -12.73
C ARG A 32 7.25 -7.42 -12.83
N THR A 33 6.19 -8.11 -13.24
CA THR A 33 6.22 -9.57 -13.30
C THR A 33 7.17 -10.03 -14.40
N THR A 34 8.10 -10.91 -14.05
CA THR A 34 9.05 -11.58 -14.96
C THR A 34 8.70 -13.07 -15.07
N LYS A 35 9.37 -13.81 -15.98
CA LYS A 35 9.19 -15.27 -16.11
C LYS A 35 9.37 -15.98 -14.76
N ALA A 36 10.40 -15.60 -13.99
CA ALA A 36 10.70 -16.18 -12.67
C ALA A 36 9.66 -15.85 -11.59
N THR A 37 9.01 -14.67 -11.67
CA THR A 37 8.06 -14.20 -10.65
C THR A 37 6.59 -14.34 -11.06
N LYS A 38 6.32 -14.87 -12.26
CA LYS A 38 4.98 -15.05 -12.84
C LYS A 38 4.01 -15.77 -11.90
N HIS A 39 4.46 -16.82 -11.22
CA HIS A 39 3.65 -17.58 -10.28
C HIS A 39 3.15 -16.76 -9.07
N LEU A 40 3.88 -15.70 -8.67
CA LEU A 40 3.48 -14.81 -7.57
C LEU A 40 2.33 -13.87 -7.97
N TYR A 41 2.23 -13.53 -9.26
CA TYR A 41 1.19 -12.67 -9.79
C TYR A 41 0.00 -13.46 -10.34
N GLU A 42 0.23 -14.40 -11.25
CA GLU A 42 -0.81 -15.16 -11.95
C GLU A 42 -1.26 -16.41 -11.17
N GLY A 43 -0.37 -16.99 -10.37
CA GLY A 43 -0.56 -18.29 -9.73
C GLY A 43 0.18 -19.41 -10.46
N GLY A 44 0.23 -20.58 -9.84
CA GLY A 44 0.85 -21.80 -10.38
C GLY A 44 0.59 -23.01 -9.47
N LYS A 45 1.23 -24.16 -9.75
CA LYS A 45 1.12 -25.34 -8.88
C LYS A 45 1.52 -24.98 -7.45
N GLY A 46 0.58 -25.10 -6.51
CA GLY A 46 0.79 -24.82 -5.09
C GLY A 46 0.87 -23.34 -4.66
N CYS A 47 0.76 -22.37 -5.58
CA CYS A 47 0.83 -20.94 -5.24
C CYS A 47 -0.37 -20.16 -5.77
N ARG A 48 -1.11 -19.49 -4.87
CA ARG A 48 -2.13 -18.50 -5.28
C ARG A 48 -1.46 -17.17 -5.59
N GLY A 49 -1.59 -16.72 -6.84
CA GLY A 49 -1.07 -15.43 -7.29
C GLY A 49 -1.93 -14.23 -6.87
N ILE A 50 -1.34 -13.03 -6.87
CA ILE A 50 -2.01 -11.75 -6.53
C ILE A 50 -3.32 -11.57 -7.30
N LYS A 51 -3.34 -11.88 -8.60
CA LYS A 51 -4.51 -11.74 -9.47
C LYS A 51 -5.71 -12.53 -8.93
N ASN A 52 -5.50 -13.80 -8.59
CA ASN A 52 -6.56 -14.69 -8.12
C ASN A 52 -6.98 -14.34 -6.68
N ILE A 53 -6.01 -14.02 -5.81
CA ILE A 53 -6.29 -13.61 -4.43
C ILE A 53 -7.14 -12.33 -4.40
N LEU A 54 -6.83 -11.35 -5.25
CA LEU A 54 -7.57 -10.11 -5.35
C LEU A 54 -8.97 -10.32 -5.96
N LYS A 55 -9.08 -11.15 -7.01
CA LYS A 55 -10.36 -11.51 -7.63
C LYS A 55 -11.29 -12.16 -6.61
N GLU A 56 -10.79 -13.14 -5.86
CA GLU A 56 -11.51 -13.83 -4.78
C GLU A 56 -11.97 -12.85 -3.69
N GLY A 57 -11.06 -12.01 -3.17
CA GLY A 57 -11.41 -11.02 -2.14
C GLY A 57 -12.47 -10.02 -2.61
N LYS A 58 -12.38 -9.55 -3.86
CA LYS A 58 -13.39 -8.67 -4.46
C LYS A 58 -14.72 -9.39 -4.65
N ALA A 59 -14.73 -10.64 -5.12
CA ALA A 59 -15.95 -11.42 -5.29
C ALA A 59 -16.66 -11.62 -3.95
N ASN A 60 -15.95 -12.05 -2.92
CA ASN A 60 -16.52 -12.25 -1.58
C ASN A 60 -17.06 -10.93 -0.99
N TYR A 61 -16.34 -9.82 -1.19
CA TYR A 61 -16.83 -8.51 -0.77
C TYR A 61 -18.11 -8.10 -1.52
N GLN A 62 -18.17 -8.28 -2.84
CA GLN A 62 -19.40 -7.98 -3.60
C GLN A 62 -20.56 -8.90 -3.21
N GLN A 63 -20.29 -10.15 -2.87
CA GLN A 63 -21.30 -11.07 -2.35
C GLN A 63 -21.87 -10.56 -1.02
N SER A 64 -21.01 -10.18 -0.06
CA SER A 64 -21.48 -9.59 1.21
C SER A 64 -22.30 -8.30 1.02
N LYS A 65 -21.98 -7.51 -0.01
CA LYS A 65 -22.79 -6.34 -0.38
C LYS A 65 -24.18 -6.71 -0.90
N ARG A 66 -24.29 -7.78 -1.70
CA ARG A 66 -25.57 -8.28 -2.23
C ARG A 66 -26.45 -8.84 -1.14
N GLU A 67 -25.84 -9.47 -0.14
CA GLU A 67 -26.50 -9.99 1.07
C GLU A 67 -26.93 -8.88 2.05
N GLY A 68 -26.69 -7.60 1.73
CA GLY A 68 -27.11 -6.47 2.55
C GLY A 68 -26.24 -6.24 3.79
N ARG A 69 -25.10 -6.93 3.93
CA ARG A 69 -24.13 -6.73 5.02
C ARG A 69 -22.70 -6.62 4.48
N PRO A 70 -22.32 -5.48 3.89
CA PRO A 70 -20.98 -5.28 3.34
C PRO A 70 -19.90 -5.48 4.41
N ASP A 71 -18.95 -6.38 4.17
CA ASP A 71 -17.91 -6.73 5.15
C ASP A 71 -16.49 -6.61 4.56
N ALA A 72 -15.73 -5.62 5.04
CA ALA A 72 -14.35 -5.39 4.61
C ALA A 72 -13.38 -6.50 5.02
N ALA A 73 -13.72 -7.37 5.97
CA ALA A 73 -12.87 -8.48 6.39
C ALA A 73 -12.52 -9.41 5.21
N ASN A 74 -13.43 -9.54 4.23
CA ASN A 74 -13.20 -10.28 2.99
C ASN A 74 -11.99 -9.78 2.19
N LEU A 75 -11.69 -8.47 2.25
CA LEU A 75 -10.53 -7.86 1.61
C LEU A 75 -9.31 -7.88 2.54
N GLN A 76 -9.53 -7.55 3.82
CA GLN A 76 -8.47 -7.48 4.85
C GLN A 76 -7.74 -8.81 5.04
N LYS A 77 -8.46 -9.94 5.01
CA LYS A 77 -7.88 -11.31 5.07
C LYS A 77 -6.96 -11.60 3.88
N LYS A 78 -7.16 -10.93 2.73
CA LYS A 78 -6.38 -11.13 1.50
C LYS A 78 -5.18 -10.18 1.39
N GLU A 79 -5.27 -9.00 2.00
CA GLU A 79 -4.24 -7.94 1.93
C GLU A 79 -2.85 -8.46 2.25
N ASN A 80 -2.70 -9.18 3.37
CA ASN A 80 -1.40 -9.69 3.81
C ASN A 80 -0.75 -10.60 2.77
N LYS A 81 -1.53 -11.44 2.09
CA LYS A 81 -1.04 -12.36 1.05
C LYS A 81 -0.62 -11.58 -0.21
N ILE A 82 -1.43 -10.62 -0.64
CA ILE A 82 -1.13 -9.75 -1.79
C ILE A 82 0.16 -8.97 -1.55
N ARG A 83 0.29 -8.32 -0.39
CA ARG A 83 1.47 -7.54 -0.03
C ARG A 83 2.73 -8.40 0.05
N ARG A 84 2.64 -9.60 0.64
CA ARG A 84 3.75 -10.56 0.68
C ARG A 84 4.22 -10.96 -0.72
N ASN A 85 3.28 -11.31 -1.61
CA ASN A 85 3.64 -11.66 -2.99
C ASN A 85 4.24 -10.47 -3.74
N HIS A 86 3.68 -9.27 -3.58
CA HIS A 86 4.22 -8.05 -4.20
C HIS A 86 5.65 -7.78 -3.74
N HIS A 87 5.90 -7.88 -2.44
CA HIS A 87 7.23 -7.70 -1.88
C HIS A 87 8.23 -8.74 -2.45
N LYS A 88 7.82 -10.01 -2.59
CA LYS A 88 8.65 -11.03 -3.23
C LYS A 88 8.96 -10.70 -4.70
N ILE A 89 7.98 -10.20 -5.46
CA ILE A 89 8.20 -9.76 -6.84
C ILE A 89 9.26 -8.66 -6.87
N VAL A 90 9.08 -7.59 -6.10
CA VAL A 90 10.04 -6.48 -6.00
C VAL A 90 11.43 -6.99 -5.65
N LEU A 91 11.55 -7.76 -4.56
CA LEU A 91 12.81 -8.30 -4.08
C LEU A 91 13.53 -9.19 -5.11
N ASN A 92 12.81 -10.02 -5.85
CA ASN A 92 13.38 -10.88 -6.88
C ASN A 92 13.82 -10.08 -8.11
N THR A 93 13.04 -9.08 -8.50
CA THR A 93 13.40 -8.19 -9.62
C THR A 93 14.53 -7.21 -9.28
N SER A 94 14.89 -7.08 -8.01
CA SER A 94 16.02 -6.25 -7.56
C SER A 94 17.35 -6.99 -7.57
N VAL A 95 17.36 -8.34 -7.65
CA VAL A 95 18.60 -9.14 -7.55
C VAL A 95 19.64 -8.75 -8.61
N PRO A 96 19.27 -8.55 -9.90
CA PRO A 96 20.23 -8.08 -10.91
C PRO A 96 20.84 -6.71 -10.59
N ASP A 97 20.13 -5.89 -9.80
CA ASP A 97 20.53 -4.53 -9.42
C ASP A 97 21.43 -4.51 -8.15
N GLY A 98 22.13 -5.61 -7.84
CA GLY A 98 23.05 -5.69 -6.69
C GLY A 98 22.35 -5.89 -5.33
N LYS A 99 21.06 -6.22 -5.32
CA LYS A 99 20.32 -6.48 -4.08
C LYS A 99 20.79 -7.77 -3.40
N ILE A 100 21.32 -7.61 -2.19
CA ILE A 100 21.80 -8.71 -1.33
C ILE A 100 20.86 -9.07 -0.16
N GLU A 101 19.75 -8.34 0.02
CA GLU A 101 18.76 -8.65 1.06
C GLU A 101 17.87 -9.81 0.61
N THR A 102 17.41 -10.71 1.49
CA THR A 102 16.54 -11.83 1.06
C THR A 102 15.10 -11.67 1.54
N LYS A 103 14.89 -10.88 2.59
CA LYS A 103 13.59 -10.64 3.23
C LYS A 103 13.55 -9.27 3.91
N ARG A 104 12.33 -8.79 4.21
CA ARG A 104 12.12 -7.63 5.07
C ARG A 104 12.63 -7.93 6.49
N LYS A 105 13.59 -7.16 7.01
CA LYS A 105 14.08 -7.24 8.39
C LYS A 105 13.51 -6.08 9.22
N ARG A 106 12.85 -6.39 10.35
CA ARG A 106 12.25 -5.39 11.25
C ARG A 106 13.14 -5.00 12.44
N ARG A 107 14.20 -5.73 12.75
CA ARG A 107 15.19 -5.37 13.80
C ARG A 107 16.31 -4.52 13.18
N LYS A 108 17.01 -3.70 13.99
CA LYS A 108 17.99 -2.69 13.51
C LYS A 108 19.29 -3.32 13.01
N GLU A 109 19.76 -4.37 13.66
CA GLU A 109 20.99 -5.08 13.28
C GLU A 109 20.81 -5.69 11.88
N ASP A 110 21.73 -5.35 10.96
CA ASP A 110 21.81 -5.80 9.56
C ASP A 110 20.82 -5.21 8.53
N ARG A 111 20.26 -4.02 8.73
CA ARG A 111 19.46 -3.40 7.65
C ARG A 111 20.37 -2.86 6.56
N LYS A 112 20.16 -3.31 5.33
CA LYS A 112 20.83 -2.78 4.13
C LYS A 112 19.90 -1.80 3.42
N TYR A 113 20.23 -1.47 2.17
CA TYR A 113 19.64 -0.36 1.43
C TYR A 113 18.10 -0.36 1.40
N ILE A 114 17.45 -1.45 0.94
CA ILE A 114 15.99 -1.49 0.79
C ILE A 114 15.31 -1.48 2.16
N ASN A 115 15.81 -2.23 3.14
CA ASN A 115 15.21 -2.24 4.48
C ASN A 115 15.27 -0.86 5.15
N ASN A 116 16.40 -0.16 5.06
CA ASN A 116 16.54 1.19 5.63
C ASN A 116 15.57 2.18 5.01
N LEU A 117 15.48 2.21 3.67
CA LEU A 117 14.54 3.09 3.00
C LEU A 117 13.08 2.68 3.23
N ALA A 118 12.78 1.39 3.36
CA ALA A 118 11.42 0.93 3.67
C ALA A 118 10.98 1.30 5.09
N ASP A 119 11.91 1.35 6.04
CA ASP A 119 11.67 1.84 7.40
C ASP A 119 11.47 3.36 7.41
N TYR A 120 12.32 4.10 6.70
CA TYR A 120 12.16 5.54 6.50
C TYR A 120 10.81 5.89 5.87
N TYR A 121 10.49 5.26 4.74
CA TYR A 121 9.22 5.44 4.04
C TYR A 121 8.02 5.07 4.93
N GLY A 122 8.16 3.99 5.70
CA GLY A 122 7.16 3.60 6.68
C GLY A 122 6.98 4.63 7.81
N ALA A 123 8.02 5.37 8.19
CA ALA A 123 7.92 6.44 9.18
C ALA A 123 7.20 7.67 8.59
N ILE A 124 7.63 8.18 7.44
CA ILE A 124 7.02 9.38 6.84
C ILE A 124 5.53 9.19 6.52
N VAL A 125 5.14 8.00 6.05
CA VAL A 125 3.74 7.67 5.76
C VAL A 125 2.91 7.60 7.04
N ARG A 126 3.48 7.12 8.16
CA ARG A 126 2.79 7.11 9.46
C ARG A 126 2.61 8.53 10.00
N THR A 127 3.64 9.37 9.90
CA THR A 127 3.58 10.78 10.28
C THR A 127 2.49 11.51 9.50
N LEU A 128 2.47 11.35 8.17
CA LEU A 128 1.43 11.90 7.31
C LEU A 128 0.02 11.48 7.77
N GLY A 129 -0.17 10.20 8.08
CA GLY A 129 -1.45 9.68 8.58
C GLY A 129 -1.90 10.38 9.86
N ALA A 130 -1.01 10.47 10.84
CA ALA A 130 -1.29 11.10 12.14
C ALA A 130 -1.58 12.61 12.04
N GLU A 131 -0.87 13.30 11.15
CA GLU A 131 -0.98 14.76 10.98
C GLU A 131 -2.18 15.19 10.14
N LYS A 132 -2.49 14.45 9.07
CA LYS A 132 -3.47 14.89 8.05
C LYS A 132 -4.77 14.09 7.98
N PHE A 133 -4.76 12.81 8.37
CA PHE A 133 -5.85 11.89 8.02
C PHE A 133 -6.45 11.20 9.24
N GLN A 134 -6.76 11.98 10.28
CA GLN A 134 -7.27 11.47 11.56
C GLN A 134 -8.63 10.79 11.42
N PHE A 135 -8.87 9.74 12.18
CA PHE A 135 -10.15 9.05 12.23
C PHE A 135 -10.73 9.11 13.65
N PRO A 136 -12.07 9.09 13.80
CA PRO A 136 -12.65 8.96 15.12
C PRO A 136 -12.26 7.58 15.70
N PRO A 137 -12.17 7.42 17.03
CA PRO A 137 -11.92 6.11 17.63
C PRO A 137 -12.93 5.05 17.15
N PRO A 138 -12.49 3.80 16.88
CA PRO A 138 -13.42 2.72 16.56
C PRO A 138 -14.30 2.37 17.77
N MET A 139 -15.46 1.78 17.51
CA MET A 139 -16.39 1.34 18.54
C MET A 139 -16.06 -0.07 19.01
N LYS A 140 -16.27 -0.33 20.30
CA LYS A 140 -16.14 -1.67 20.89
C LYS A 140 -17.37 -2.52 20.54
N THR A 141 -17.15 -3.74 20.08
CA THR A 141 -18.18 -4.75 19.80
C THR A 141 -17.77 -6.10 20.38
N TYR A 142 -18.73 -7.02 20.46
CA TYR A 142 -18.52 -8.39 20.89
C TYR A 142 -18.83 -9.34 19.73
N THR A 143 -17.97 -10.32 19.50
CA THR A 143 -18.29 -11.45 18.61
C THR A 143 -19.30 -12.39 19.28
N GLU A 144 -19.88 -13.30 18.51
CA GLU A 144 -20.73 -14.38 19.05
C GLU A 144 -20.01 -15.18 20.16
N ASP A 145 -18.70 -15.40 20.01
CA ASP A 145 -17.87 -16.06 21.03
C ASP A 145 -17.50 -15.16 22.25
N GLY A 146 -18.14 -14.00 22.42
CA GLY A 146 -17.86 -13.04 23.51
C GLY A 146 -16.54 -12.27 23.42
N LYS A 147 -15.74 -12.43 22.34
CA LYS A 147 -14.47 -11.74 22.17
C LYS A 147 -14.67 -10.27 21.79
N ILE A 148 -13.88 -9.40 22.40
CA ILE A 148 -13.89 -7.96 22.12
C ILE A 148 -13.27 -7.69 20.75
N ARG A 149 -13.94 -6.87 19.94
CA ARG A 149 -13.42 -6.30 18.70
C ARG A 149 -13.61 -4.78 18.67
N TRP A 150 -12.66 -4.10 18.05
CA TRP A 150 -12.77 -2.66 17.75
C TRP A 150 -13.09 -2.50 16.26
N VAL A 151 -14.23 -1.90 15.94
CA VAL A 151 -14.67 -1.75 14.54
C VAL A 151 -15.31 -0.38 14.30
N TYR A 152 -15.30 0.05 13.04
CA TYR A 152 -16.28 1.01 12.54
C TYR A 152 -17.50 0.21 12.09
N PRO A 153 -18.66 0.35 12.77
CA PRO A 153 -19.81 -0.47 12.48
C PRO A 153 -20.34 -0.19 11.07
N GLY A 154 -20.73 -1.27 10.39
CA GLY A 154 -21.36 -1.22 9.08
C GLY A 154 -22.87 -1.12 9.17
N ASN A 155 -23.50 -0.90 8.01
CA ASN A 155 -24.93 -1.06 7.78
C ASN A 155 -25.14 -1.54 6.34
N ALA A 156 -26.38 -1.61 5.85
CA ALA A 156 -26.68 -2.08 4.50
C ALA A 156 -25.93 -1.36 3.36
N ARG A 157 -25.44 -0.13 3.60
CA ARG A 157 -24.73 0.70 2.62
C ARG A 157 -23.27 0.96 2.96
N ILE A 158 -22.89 0.89 4.23
CA ILE A 158 -21.57 1.20 4.75
C ILE A 158 -20.90 -0.09 5.22
N PRO A 159 -19.70 -0.43 4.73
CA PRO A 159 -19.03 -1.62 5.19
C PRO A 159 -18.57 -1.53 6.63
N GLU A 160 -18.75 -2.62 7.36
CA GLU A 160 -18.05 -2.83 8.62
C GLU A 160 -16.54 -2.91 8.34
N PHE A 161 -15.75 -2.24 9.17
CA PHE A 161 -14.30 -2.23 9.04
C PHE A 161 -13.64 -2.34 10.40
N ALA A 162 -12.88 -3.41 10.62
CA ALA A 162 -12.04 -3.57 11.80
C ALA A 162 -10.61 -3.08 11.50
N PRO A 163 -10.10 -2.01 12.14
CA PRO A 163 -8.71 -1.57 11.95
C PRO A 163 -7.72 -2.72 12.18
N GLN A 164 -6.73 -2.87 11.29
CA GLN A 164 -5.67 -3.86 11.46
C GLN A 164 -4.50 -3.31 12.29
N HIS A 165 -4.42 -1.98 12.37
CA HIS A 165 -3.42 -1.27 13.16
C HIS A 165 -4.08 -0.62 14.38
N THR A 166 -3.28 -0.25 15.37
CA THR A 166 -3.72 0.47 16.57
C THR A 166 -4.40 1.81 16.26
N ALA A 167 -4.14 2.36 15.07
CA ALA A 167 -4.65 3.64 14.60
C ALA A 167 -5.12 3.48 13.14
N ALA A 168 -6.36 3.88 12.84
CA ALA A 168 -7.01 3.66 11.54
C ALA A 168 -6.37 4.51 10.42
N GLU A 169 -5.73 5.61 10.78
CA GLU A 169 -4.85 6.43 9.95
C GLU A 169 -3.84 5.55 9.21
N LEU A 170 -3.29 4.53 9.91
CA LEU A 170 -2.26 3.65 9.36
C LEU A 170 -2.80 2.67 8.32
N ASP A 171 -4.04 2.22 8.51
CA ASP A 171 -4.78 1.43 7.52
C ASP A 171 -5.13 2.27 6.29
N PHE A 172 -5.47 3.55 6.49
CA PHE A 172 -5.79 4.46 5.41
C PHE A 172 -4.59 4.73 4.50
N VAL A 173 -3.50 5.25 5.07
CA VAL A 173 -2.29 5.62 4.30
C VAL A 173 -1.54 4.41 3.73
N ALA A 174 -1.87 3.18 4.17
CA ALA A 174 -1.31 1.96 3.61
C ALA A 174 -1.52 1.84 2.10
N MET A 175 -2.52 2.53 1.53
CA MET A 175 -2.84 2.48 0.10
C MET A 175 -1.73 2.98 -0.84
N ILE A 176 -0.82 3.84 -0.36
CA ILE A 176 0.34 4.34 -1.12
C ILE A 176 1.64 3.58 -0.79
N ARG A 177 1.60 2.60 0.13
CA ARG A 177 2.78 1.78 0.45
C ARG A 177 3.45 1.09 -0.75
N PRO A 178 2.71 0.52 -1.73
CA PRO A 178 3.37 -0.18 -2.83
C PRO A 178 4.17 0.78 -3.74
N HIS A 179 3.80 2.06 -3.83
CA HIS A 179 4.51 3.05 -4.66
C HIS A 179 5.90 3.35 -4.11
N GLY A 180 6.03 3.60 -2.80
CA GLY A 180 7.35 3.85 -2.21
C GLY A 180 8.24 2.61 -2.26
N LEU A 181 7.67 1.40 -2.14
CA LEU A 181 8.46 0.18 -2.31
C LEU A 181 9.02 0.06 -3.74
N GLU A 182 8.23 0.43 -4.76
CA GLU A 182 8.69 0.45 -6.15
C GLU A 182 9.73 1.56 -6.38
N LEU A 183 9.56 2.75 -5.80
CA LEU A 183 10.56 3.81 -5.89
C LEU A 183 11.89 3.39 -5.25
N ILE A 184 11.86 2.76 -4.07
CA ILE A 184 13.06 2.22 -3.41
C ILE A 184 13.82 1.26 -4.32
N ARG A 185 13.09 0.39 -5.03
CA ARG A 185 13.68 -0.51 -6.02
C ARG A 185 14.37 0.26 -7.15
N GLN A 186 13.73 1.30 -7.66
CA GLN A 186 14.32 2.13 -8.73
C GLN A 186 15.55 2.88 -8.23
N CYS A 187 15.52 3.42 -7.01
CA CYS A 187 16.68 4.05 -6.39
C CYS A 187 17.85 3.06 -6.27
N LEU A 188 17.58 1.79 -5.91
CA LEU A 188 18.62 0.76 -5.91
C LEU A 188 19.16 0.50 -7.32
N LYS A 189 18.28 0.35 -8.32
CA LYS A 189 18.65 0.12 -9.72
C LYS A 189 19.61 1.19 -10.26
N TYR A 190 19.40 2.44 -9.89
CA TYR A 190 20.22 3.56 -10.33
C TYR A 190 21.31 3.94 -9.31
N SER A 191 21.61 3.08 -8.33
CA SER A 191 22.63 3.30 -7.28
C SER A 191 22.52 4.66 -6.59
N VAL A 192 21.28 5.13 -6.36
CA VAL A 192 21.02 6.44 -5.77
C VAL A 192 21.52 6.46 -4.32
N PRO A 193 22.31 7.46 -3.90
CA PRO A 193 22.73 7.59 -2.51
C PRO A 193 21.54 7.61 -1.54
N MET A 194 21.73 7.05 -0.34
CA MET A 194 20.66 6.91 0.66
C MET A 194 19.96 8.25 0.98
N MET A 195 20.72 9.34 1.07
CA MET A 195 20.18 10.68 1.37
C MET A 195 19.27 11.19 0.24
N ASP A 196 19.69 11.02 -1.01
CA ASP A 196 18.90 11.44 -2.17
C ASP A 196 17.66 10.56 -2.35
N ALA A 197 17.79 9.26 -2.10
CA ALA A 197 16.66 8.34 -2.14
C ALA A 197 15.58 8.71 -1.10
N ARG A 198 15.96 9.21 0.08
CA ARG A 198 15.00 9.76 1.07
C ARG A 198 14.27 10.98 0.51
N ARG A 199 14.99 11.93 -0.11
CA ARG A 199 14.39 13.11 -0.75
C ARG A 199 13.35 12.73 -1.80
N TYR A 200 13.64 11.75 -2.66
CA TYR A 200 12.67 11.26 -3.65
C TYR A 200 11.46 10.58 -3.00
N LEU A 201 11.63 9.89 -1.87
CA LEU A 201 10.51 9.30 -1.13
C LEU A 201 9.61 10.38 -0.50
N ASP A 202 10.20 11.42 0.07
CA ASP A 202 9.45 12.56 0.60
C ASP A 202 8.66 13.25 -0.51
N GLU A 203 9.30 13.46 -1.66
CA GLU A 203 8.68 14.06 -2.84
C GLU A 203 7.54 13.18 -3.39
N LEU A 204 7.72 11.86 -3.43
CA LEU A 204 6.66 10.93 -3.80
C LEU A 204 5.46 11.05 -2.85
N VAL A 205 5.69 11.10 -1.54
CA VAL A 205 4.61 11.25 -0.55
C VAL A 205 3.89 12.58 -0.73
N ARG A 206 4.64 13.67 -0.93
CA ARG A 206 4.08 15.00 -1.19
C ARG A 206 3.16 14.99 -2.42
N ARG A 207 3.60 14.40 -3.54
CA ARG A 207 2.81 14.30 -4.78
C ARG A 207 1.64 13.32 -4.70
N LEU A 208 1.70 12.31 -3.83
CA LEU A 208 0.61 11.36 -3.59
C LEU A 208 -0.43 11.87 -2.58
N THR A 209 -0.08 12.88 -1.77
CA THR A 209 -0.97 13.44 -0.74
C THR A 209 -2.32 13.94 -1.28
N PRO A 210 -2.39 14.65 -2.43
CA PRO A 210 -3.68 15.05 -3.01
C PRO A 210 -4.62 13.88 -3.31
N PHE A 211 -4.07 12.73 -3.73
CA PHE A 211 -4.89 11.52 -3.96
C PHE A 211 -5.46 10.97 -2.66
N LEU A 212 -4.71 11.03 -1.56
CA LEU A 212 -5.18 10.65 -0.24
C LEU A 212 -6.29 11.62 0.24
N GLU A 213 -6.09 12.93 0.11
CA GLU A 213 -7.08 13.95 0.47
C GLU A 213 -8.42 13.76 -0.27
N GLN A 214 -8.37 13.48 -1.57
CA GLN A 214 -9.57 13.18 -2.37
C GLN A 214 -10.30 11.93 -1.89
N VAL A 215 -9.56 10.86 -1.54
CA VAL A 215 -10.18 9.62 -1.03
C VAL A 215 -10.75 9.85 0.37
N TYR A 216 -10.02 10.55 1.23
CA TYR A 216 -10.40 10.85 2.62
C TYR A 216 -11.67 11.71 2.71
N THR A 217 -11.77 12.74 1.87
CA THR A 217 -12.94 13.62 1.76
C THR A 217 -14.12 12.97 1.01
N GLY A 218 -13.95 11.76 0.49
CA GLY A 218 -15.02 11.03 -0.20
C GLY A 218 -15.36 11.58 -1.58
N GLN A 219 -14.50 12.40 -2.18
CA GLN A 219 -14.72 12.95 -3.52
C GLN A 219 -14.92 11.82 -4.56
N ARG A 220 -15.89 12.03 -5.45
CA ARG A 220 -16.34 10.99 -6.40
C ARG A 220 -15.44 10.87 -7.62
N LYS A 221 -14.80 11.95 -8.06
CA LYS A 221 -13.91 11.98 -9.23
C LYS A 221 -12.47 12.17 -8.78
N ILE A 222 -11.62 11.21 -9.16
CA ILE A 222 -10.17 11.38 -9.24
C ILE A 222 -9.92 11.53 -10.73
N GLU A 223 -9.34 12.64 -11.17
CA GLU A 223 -9.23 13.04 -12.58
C GLU A 223 -8.66 11.95 -13.51
N TYR A 224 -7.82 11.06 -12.97
CA TYR A 224 -7.29 9.87 -13.66
C TYR A 224 -7.59 8.53 -12.96
N GLY A 225 -8.42 8.53 -11.92
CA GLY A 225 -8.56 7.39 -11.00
C GLY A 225 -7.30 7.20 -10.14
N PHE A 226 -7.45 6.76 -8.88
CA PHE A 226 -6.31 6.60 -7.96
C PHE A 226 -5.20 5.74 -8.55
N VAL A 227 -5.53 4.58 -9.14
CA VAL A 227 -4.53 3.59 -9.59
C VAL A 227 -3.64 4.16 -10.70
N ARG A 228 -4.23 4.74 -11.76
CA ARG A 228 -3.46 5.28 -12.88
C ARG A 228 -2.79 6.59 -12.51
N GLY A 229 -3.47 7.48 -11.79
CA GLY A 229 -2.92 8.76 -11.35
C GLY A 229 -1.72 8.60 -10.43
N SER A 230 -1.84 7.78 -9.38
CA SER A 230 -0.71 7.51 -8.46
C SER A 230 0.46 6.79 -9.15
N ALA A 231 0.18 5.93 -10.14
CA ALA A 231 1.24 5.32 -10.95
C ALA A 231 1.91 6.31 -11.92
N LYS A 232 1.18 7.32 -12.41
CA LYS A 232 1.76 8.42 -13.19
C LYS A 232 2.73 9.24 -12.34
N VAL A 233 2.31 9.65 -11.14
CA VAL A 233 3.18 10.35 -10.17
C VAL A 233 4.45 9.55 -9.88
N LEU A 234 4.32 8.24 -9.61
CA LEU A 234 5.49 7.39 -9.40
C LEU A 234 6.43 7.39 -10.62
N ARG A 235 5.89 7.31 -11.84
CA ARG A 235 6.71 7.36 -13.06
C ARG A 235 7.44 8.69 -13.20
N GLU A 236 6.80 9.81 -12.93
CA GLU A 236 7.43 11.14 -12.98
C GLU A 236 8.63 11.23 -12.03
N VAL A 237 8.46 10.80 -10.78
CA VAL A 237 9.57 10.77 -9.80
C VAL A 237 10.69 9.81 -10.24
N VAL A 238 10.34 8.67 -10.86
CA VAL A 238 11.33 7.72 -11.39
C VAL A 238 12.08 8.29 -12.59
N GLU A 239 11.44 9.06 -13.46
CA GLU A 239 12.12 9.72 -14.58
C GLU A 239 13.06 10.83 -14.07
N GLU A 240 12.73 11.52 -12.98
CA GLU A 240 13.66 12.45 -12.31
C GLU A 240 14.90 11.69 -11.79
N VAL A 241 14.70 10.58 -11.07
CA VAL A 241 15.80 9.70 -10.62
C VAL A 241 16.65 9.26 -11.80
N ARG A 242 16.03 8.81 -12.90
CA ARG A 242 16.74 8.35 -14.10
C ARG A 242 17.48 9.49 -14.79
N THR A 243 16.94 10.70 -14.83
CA THR A 243 17.59 11.84 -15.46
C THR A 243 18.87 12.21 -14.69
N THR A 244 18.84 12.13 -13.36
CA THR A 244 19.99 12.47 -12.52
C THR A 244 21.02 11.33 -12.40
N TYR A 245 20.58 10.07 -12.26
CA TYR A 245 21.43 8.91 -11.95
C TYR A 245 21.46 7.84 -13.04
N GLY A 246 20.75 8.03 -14.16
CA GLY A 246 20.67 7.04 -15.24
C GLY A 246 21.92 6.96 -16.11
N GLY A 247 22.76 7.99 -16.11
CA GLY A 247 24.06 7.99 -16.81
C GLY A 247 25.18 7.36 -15.99
N THR A 248 25.02 7.25 -14.68
CA THR A 248 25.93 6.49 -13.81
C THR A 248 25.62 5.01 -13.94
N ASN A 249 26.30 4.32 -14.86
CA ASN A 249 26.33 2.86 -14.91
C ASN A 249 26.96 2.32 -13.61
N GLY A 250 26.11 2.10 -12.60
CA GLY A 250 26.51 1.57 -11.30
C GLY A 250 26.90 0.10 -11.39
N ARG A 251 28.21 -0.17 -11.48
CA ARG A 251 28.73 -1.29 -10.69
C ARG A 251 28.73 -0.86 -9.22
N PRO A 252 28.34 -1.72 -8.27
CA PRO A 252 28.48 -1.39 -6.86
C PRO A 252 29.97 -1.24 -6.52
N LEU A 253 30.31 -0.24 -5.71
CA LEU A 253 31.46 -0.32 -4.81
C LEU A 253 31.21 -1.42 -3.77
#